data_AF-A0A8J5JKF9-F1
#
_entry.id   AF-A0A8J5JKF9-F1
#
_cell.length_a   1.000
_cell.length_b   1.000
_cell.length_c   1.000
_cell.angle_alpha   90.00
_cell.angle_beta   90.00
_cell.angle_gamma   90.00
#
_symmetry.space_group_name_H-M   'P 1'
#
loop_
_entity.id
_entity.type
_entity.pdbx_description
1 polymer ?
#
loop_
_entity_poly.entity_id
_entity_poly.type
_entity_poly.pdbx_seq_one_letter_code
_entity_poly.pdbx_strand_id
1 'polypeptide(L)'
;MASLICQNCDVVEHIQRGVFDMPHDFLNPRVPCGAVSNVNLQLWRDSNTCVIGNQAVGIGDTRTPTPCTLCTCTSSGAQCQTLKVNCFELRSRFGLDDILRDNVCRAQCGNILDPNRPAQPAPPAAPAPRPPPANVFNEGLTPPPPPPQQPPQQPPPPQPLPPRARPPQPSGPVFRPPPPPPPPQANPLRFPFPIPPFL
;
A
#
# COMPACT_ATOMS: atom_id res chain seq x y z
N MET A 1 7.94 19.56 -10.70
CA MET A 1 8.61 20.87 -10.52
C MET A 1 7.62 22.01 -10.24
N ALA A 2 6.51 22.13 -10.98
CA ALA A 2 5.53 23.22 -10.81
C ALA A 2 5.11 23.47 -9.35
N SER A 3 4.75 22.39 -8.63
CA SER A 3 4.37 22.47 -7.21
C SER A 3 5.46 23.05 -6.32
N LEU A 4 6.74 22.68 -6.55
CA LEU A 4 7.86 23.20 -5.78
C LEU A 4 8.04 24.70 -6.00
N ILE A 5 7.93 25.18 -7.24
CA ILE A 5 8.06 26.62 -7.54
C ILE A 5 6.91 27.40 -6.89
N CYS A 6 5.66 26.94 -7.05
CA CYS A 6 4.50 27.58 -6.44
C CYS A 6 4.56 27.65 -4.90
N GLN A 7 5.14 26.64 -4.24
CA GLN A 7 5.23 26.60 -2.78
C GLN A 7 6.40 27.43 -2.22
N ASN A 8 7.44 27.67 -3.02
CA ASN A 8 8.69 28.30 -2.55
C ASN A 8 8.91 29.70 -3.16
N CYS A 9 8.04 30.16 -4.07
CA CYS A 9 8.11 31.48 -4.68
C CYS A 9 6.82 32.26 -4.40
N ASP A 10 6.97 33.47 -3.87
CA ASP A 10 5.91 34.43 -3.55
C ASP A 10 5.43 35.23 -4.76
N VAL A 11 6.27 35.38 -5.80
CA VAL A 11 5.95 36.15 -7.01
C VAL A 11 5.12 35.37 -8.03
N VAL A 12 5.14 34.03 -7.98
CA VAL A 12 4.54 33.18 -9.02
C VAL A 12 3.12 32.79 -8.65
N GLU A 13 2.14 33.46 -9.24
CA GLU A 13 0.72 33.09 -9.08
C GLU A 13 0.24 32.06 -10.11
N HIS A 14 0.83 32.07 -11.31
CA HIS A 14 0.45 31.24 -12.46
C HIS A 14 1.65 30.53 -13.07
N ILE A 15 1.57 29.21 -13.16
CA ILE A 15 2.66 28.36 -13.64
C ILE A 15 2.17 27.30 -14.62
N GLN A 16 3.06 26.85 -15.50
CA GLN A 16 2.82 25.70 -16.37
C GLN A 16 2.96 24.39 -15.58
N ARG A 17 2.18 23.37 -15.95
CA ARG A 17 2.28 22.04 -15.31
C ARG A 17 3.61 21.38 -15.64
N GLY A 18 4.00 21.44 -16.92
CA GLY A 18 5.31 21.04 -17.43
C GLY A 18 6.28 22.22 -17.45
N VAL A 19 6.91 22.54 -16.32
CA VAL A 19 7.79 23.73 -16.19
C VAL A 19 8.97 23.72 -17.16
N PHE A 20 9.45 22.53 -17.54
CA PHE A 20 10.58 22.36 -18.45
C PHE A 20 10.16 22.13 -19.91
N ASP A 21 8.85 22.04 -20.17
CA ASP A 21 8.33 21.91 -21.53
C ASP A 21 8.24 23.29 -22.18
N MET A 22 8.17 23.31 -23.51
CA MET A 22 7.92 24.55 -24.24
C MET A 22 6.56 25.13 -23.84
N PRO A 23 6.47 26.45 -23.59
CA PRO A 23 5.20 27.13 -23.38
C PRO A 23 4.21 26.91 -24.52
N HIS A 24 2.98 26.49 -24.19
CA HIS A 24 1.92 26.32 -25.18
C HIS A 24 0.54 26.49 -24.55
N ASP A 25 -0.33 27.30 -25.15
CA ASP A 25 -1.60 27.70 -24.54
C ASP A 25 -2.60 26.54 -24.36
N PHE A 26 -2.55 25.53 -25.21
CA PHE A 26 -3.44 24.35 -25.12
C PHE A 26 -2.81 23.13 -24.44
N LEU A 27 -1.59 22.75 -24.81
CA LEU A 27 -0.95 21.53 -24.32
C LEU A 27 -0.25 21.71 -22.97
N ASN A 28 0.19 22.92 -22.64
CA ASN A 28 0.84 23.26 -21.37
C ASN A 28 0.47 24.68 -20.90
N PRO A 29 -0.83 24.96 -20.71
CA PRO A 29 -1.28 26.27 -20.25
C PRO A 29 -0.70 26.61 -18.88
N ARG A 30 -0.56 27.91 -18.64
CA ARG A 30 -0.39 28.42 -17.28
C ARG A 30 -1.69 28.24 -16.51
N VAL A 31 -1.59 27.68 -15.33
CA VAL A 31 -2.69 27.49 -14.38
C VAL A 31 -2.35 28.19 -13.07
N PRO A 32 -3.36 28.64 -12.29
CA PRO A 32 -3.10 29.19 -10.97
C PRO A 32 -2.41 28.15 -10.08
N CYS A 33 -1.51 28.59 -9.22
CA CYS A 33 -0.76 27.71 -8.32
C CYS A 33 -1.66 26.84 -7.42
N GLY A 34 -2.86 27.32 -7.06
CA GLY A 34 -3.85 26.53 -6.31
C GLY A 34 -4.43 25.32 -7.08
N ALA A 35 -4.30 25.28 -8.41
CA ALA A 35 -4.72 24.15 -9.24
C ALA A 35 -3.61 23.11 -9.48
N VAL A 36 -2.40 23.37 -8.95
CA VAL A 36 -1.27 22.44 -9.00
C VAL A 36 -1.34 21.51 -7.79
N SER A 37 -1.25 20.20 -8.03
CA SER A 37 -1.28 19.19 -6.96
C SER A 37 -0.05 19.31 -6.07
N ASN A 38 -0.26 19.33 -4.75
CA ASN A 38 0.80 19.33 -3.76
C ASN A 38 1.30 17.90 -3.45
N VAL A 39 2.54 17.80 -2.96
CA VAL A 39 3.10 16.54 -2.47
C VAL A 39 2.42 16.15 -1.16
N ASN A 40 1.87 14.93 -1.09
CA ASN A 40 1.21 14.42 0.11
C ASN A 40 2.20 13.71 1.04
N LEU A 41 2.68 14.40 2.08
CA LEU A 41 3.64 13.84 3.04
C LEU A 41 3.03 12.87 4.07
N GLN A 42 1.71 12.68 4.08
CA GLN A 42 1.06 11.77 5.04
C GLN A 42 1.48 10.31 4.88
N LEU A 43 1.91 9.92 3.68
CA LEU A 43 2.37 8.57 3.38
C LEU A 43 3.73 8.23 4.01
N TRP A 44 4.52 9.25 4.38
CA TRP A 44 5.82 9.08 5.05
C TRP A 44 5.74 9.32 6.56
N ARG A 45 4.54 9.50 7.10
CA ARG A 45 4.35 9.66 8.53
C ARG A 45 4.57 8.30 9.20
N ASP A 46 5.56 8.21 10.07
CA ASP A 46 5.72 7.06 10.96
C ASP A 46 4.51 6.98 11.90
N SER A 47 3.85 5.82 11.91
CA SER A 47 2.71 5.57 12.79
C SER A 47 2.92 4.27 13.55
N ASN A 48 2.72 4.31 14.85
CA ASN A 48 2.84 3.13 15.73
C ASN A 48 1.59 2.24 15.68
N THR A 49 0.62 2.61 14.85
CA THR A 49 -0.68 1.95 14.72
C THR A 49 -1.09 1.92 13.26
N CYS A 50 -1.49 0.76 12.74
CA CYS A 50 -2.06 0.60 11.41
C CYS A 50 -3.60 0.58 11.49
N VAL A 51 -4.28 1.11 10.48
CA VAL A 51 -5.73 0.95 10.34
C VAL A 51 -5.97 -0.17 9.33
N ILE A 52 -6.48 -1.32 9.80
CA ILE A 52 -6.80 -2.49 8.98
C ILE A 52 -8.32 -2.66 9.00
N GLY A 53 -8.98 -2.37 7.87
CA GLY A 53 -10.45 -2.27 7.82
C GLY A 53 -10.94 -1.12 8.69
N ASN A 54 -11.73 -1.43 9.73
CA ASN A 54 -12.31 -0.43 10.65
C ASN A 54 -11.62 -0.42 12.03
N GLN A 55 -10.49 -1.11 12.20
CA GLN A 55 -9.81 -1.25 13.48
C GLN A 55 -8.38 -0.71 13.43
N ALA A 56 -7.99 0.03 14.48
CA ALA A 56 -6.61 0.42 14.73
C ALA A 56 -5.88 -0.72 15.45
N VAL A 57 -4.72 -1.10 14.93
CA VAL A 57 -3.95 -2.28 15.30
C VAL A 57 -2.52 -1.86 15.57
N GLY A 58 -1.89 -2.36 16.64
CA GLY A 58 -0.51 -2.02 16.98
C GLY A 58 0.51 -2.70 16.06
N ILE A 59 1.74 -2.18 16.01
CA ILE A 59 2.84 -2.83 15.29
C ILE A 59 3.08 -4.24 15.86
N GLY A 60 3.18 -5.23 14.97
CA GLY A 60 3.37 -6.65 15.28
C GLY A 60 2.07 -7.46 15.33
N ASP A 61 0.93 -6.79 15.48
CA ASP A 61 -0.36 -7.47 15.50
C ASP A 61 -0.83 -7.82 14.08
N THR A 62 -1.58 -8.91 14.00
CA THR A 62 -2.15 -9.42 12.74
C THR A 62 -3.67 -9.49 12.83
N ARG A 63 -4.35 -9.13 11.75
CA ARG A 63 -5.81 -9.15 11.64
C ARG A 63 -6.25 -9.65 10.27
N THR A 64 -7.41 -10.28 10.22
CA THR A 64 -8.08 -10.73 8.99
C THR A 64 -9.27 -9.81 8.70
N PRO A 65 -9.10 -8.72 7.92
CA PRO A 65 -10.21 -7.82 7.61
C PRO A 65 -11.30 -8.50 6.78
N THR A 66 -10.94 -9.47 5.96
CA THR A 66 -11.87 -10.28 5.15
C THR A 66 -11.48 -11.76 5.24
N PRO A 67 -12.38 -12.70 4.88
CA PRO A 67 -12.14 -14.14 5.09
C PRO A 67 -10.93 -14.69 4.32
N CYS A 68 -10.52 -14.04 3.21
CA CYS A 68 -9.37 -14.46 2.41
C CYS A 68 -8.19 -13.50 2.46
N THR A 69 -8.21 -12.50 3.34
CA THR A 69 -7.13 -11.51 3.47
C THR A 69 -6.59 -11.50 4.90
N LEU A 70 -5.28 -11.63 5.04
CA LEU A 70 -4.55 -11.47 6.30
C LEU A 70 -3.65 -10.24 6.21
N CYS A 71 -3.71 -9.37 7.20
CA CYS A 71 -2.89 -8.17 7.28
C CYS A 71 -2.10 -8.15 8.59
N THR A 72 -0.81 -7.91 8.49
CA THR A 72 0.08 -7.70 9.65
C THR A 72 0.52 -6.25 9.67
N CYS A 73 0.42 -5.60 10.83
CA CYS A 73 0.91 -4.23 10.99
C CYS A 73 2.42 -4.24 11.22
N THR A 74 3.18 -3.64 10.30
CA THR A 74 4.63 -3.41 10.44
C THR A 74 4.90 -1.94 10.74
N SER A 75 6.15 -1.59 11.10
CA SER A 75 6.55 -0.20 11.29
C SER A 75 6.37 0.67 10.03
N SER A 76 6.41 0.05 8.85
CA SER A 76 6.17 0.68 7.55
C SER A 76 4.70 0.76 7.12
N GLY A 77 3.76 0.21 7.91
CA GLY A 77 2.34 0.18 7.61
C GLY A 77 1.73 -1.23 7.58
N ALA A 78 0.48 -1.35 7.15
CA ALA A 78 -0.19 -2.66 7.06
C ALA A 78 0.29 -3.44 5.83
N GLN A 79 0.85 -4.62 6.03
CA GLN A 79 1.23 -5.56 4.98
C GLN A 79 0.13 -6.64 4.86
N CYS A 80 -0.67 -6.56 3.80
CA CYS A 80 -1.77 -7.48 3.54
C CYS A 80 -1.41 -8.51 2.48
N GLN A 81 -1.78 -9.75 2.73
CA GLN A 81 -1.55 -10.88 1.84
C GLN A 81 -2.84 -11.69 1.67
N THR A 82 -2.99 -12.25 0.48
CA THR A 82 -4.06 -13.18 0.15
C THR A 82 -3.79 -14.53 0.80
N LEU A 83 -4.76 -15.04 1.55
CA LEU A 83 -4.74 -16.41 2.06
C LEU A 83 -5.25 -17.37 1.00
N LYS A 84 -4.55 -18.50 0.83
CA LYS A 84 -5.07 -19.64 0.08
C LYS A 84 -6.04 -20.41 0.96
N VAL A 85 -7.29 -20.52 0.51
CA VAL A 85 -8.39 -21.08 1.29
C VAL A 85 -9.04 -22.27 0.59
N ASN A 86 -9.66 -23.17 1.36
CA ASN A 86 -10.54 -24.20 0.83
C ASN A 86 -11.97 -23.66 0.78
N CYS A 87 -12.55 -23.54 -0.41
CA CYS A 87 -13.85 -22.89 -0.59
C CYS A 87 -15.02 -23.60 0.13
N PHE A 88 -14.95 -24.92 0.30
CA PHE A 88 -15.99 -25.67 1.00
C PHE A 88 -15.92 -25.46 2.52
N GLU A 89 -14.71 -25.44 3.07
CA GLU A 89 -14.49 -25.16 4.49
C GLU A 89 -14.76 -23.68 4.83
N LEU A 90 -14.39 -22.77 3.94
CA LEU A 90 -14.69 -21.36 4.13
C LEU A 90 -16.20 -21.12 4.18
N ARG A 91 -16.97 -21.86 3.37
CA ARG A 91 -18.42 -21.73 3.31
C ARG A 91 -19.16 -22.29 4.52
N SER A 92 -18.55 -23.21 5.27
CA SER A 92 -19.13 -23.65 6.56
C SER A 92 -18.85 -22.67 7.69
N ARG A 93 -17.81 -21.84 7.58
CA ARG A 93 -17.40 -20.85 8.61
C ARG A 93 -17.95 -19.44 8.36
N PHE A 94 -18.14 -19.05 7.10
CA PHE A 94 -18.60 -17.71 6.69
C PHE A 94 -19.81 -17.79 5.76
N GLY A 95 -20.68 -16.77 5.80
CA GLY A 95 -21.85 -16.68 4.91
C GLY A 95 -21.47 -16.53 3.43
N LEU A 96 -22.35 -16.97 2.51
CA LEU A 96 -22.11 -16.80 1.06
C LEU A 96 -21.81 -15.36 0.70
N ASP A 97 -22.66 -14.47 1.21
CA ASP A 97 -22.67 -13.07 0.85
C ASP A 97 -21.35 -12.40 1.26
N ASP A 98 -20.80 -12.75 2.42
CA ASP A 98 -19.52 -12.21 2.88
C ASP A 98 -18.34 -12.71 2.04
N ILE A 99 -18.39 -13.98 1.59
CA ILE A 99 -17.39 -14.58 0.70
C ILE A 99 -17.46 -13.94 -0.69
N LEU A 100 -18.66 -13.69 -1.22
CA LEU A 100 -18.84 -13.08 -2.55
C LEU A 100 -18.57 -11.57 -2.56
N ARG A 101 -18.75 -10.88 -1.43
CA ARG A 101 -18.40 -9.46 -1.26
C ARG A 101 -16.89 -9.22 -1.27
N ASP A 102 -16.11 -10.17 -0.77
CA ASP A 102 -14.65 -10.10 -0.84
C ASP A 102 -14.16 -10.44 -2.26
N ASN A 103 -13.52 -9.47 -2.92
CA ASN A 103 -12.94 -9.66 -4.26
C ASN A 103 -11.88 -10.77 -4.30
N VAL A 104 -11.12 -10.94 -3.22
CA VAL A 104 -10.05 -11.95 -3.11
C VAL A 104 -10.67 -13.35 -2.96
N CYS A 105 -11.66 -13.50 -2.09
CA CYS A 105 -12.40 -14.76 -1.96
C CYS A 105 -13.19 -15.09 -3.24
N ARG A 106 -13.82 -14.10 -3.86
CA ARG A 106 -14.58 -14.28 -5.11
C ARG A 106 -13.69 -14.76 -6.25
N ALA A 107 -12.45 -14.27 -6.35
CA ALA A 107 -11.49 -14.75 -7.34
C ALA A 107 -11.10 -16.23 -7.11
N GLN A 108 -11.00 -16.67 -5.86
CA GLN A 108 -10.61 -18.04 -5.51
C GLN A 108 -11.80 -19.03 -5.54
N CYS A 109 -12.99 -18.60 -5.12
CA CYS A 109 -14.14 -19.47 -4.84
C CYS A 109 -15.38 -19.16 -5.67
N GLY A 110 -15.41 -18.06 -6.42
CA GLY A 110 -16.58 -17.66 -7.22
C GLY A 110 -16.97 -18.66 -8.31
N ASN A 111 -16.05 -19.50 -8.77
CA ASN A 111 -16.38 -20.57 -9.73
C ASN A 111 -17.07 -21.78 -9.08
N ILE A 112 -16.94 -21.94 -7.77
CA ILE A 112 -17.42 -23.10 -7.02
C ILE A 112 -18.70 -22.75 -6.26
N LEU A 113 -18.80 -21.52 -5.75
CA LEU A 113 -19.83 -21.13 -4.78
C LEU A 113 -20.90 -20.20 -5.34
N ASP A 114 -20.71 -19.58 -6.51
CA ASP A 114 -21.68 -18.63 -7.07
C ASP A 114 -22.83 -19.37 -7.78
N PRO A 115 -24.06 -19.36 -7.24
CA PRO A 115 -25.21 -20.06 -7.83
C PRO A 115 -25.86 -19.29 -8.99
N ASN A 116 -25.54 -17.99 -9.15
CA ASN A 116 -26.14 -17.11 -10.15
C ASN A 116 -25.20 -16.86 -11.34
N ARG A 117 -24.00 -17.44 -11.34
CA ARG A 117 -23.09 -17.32 -12.47
C ARG A 117 -23.70 -18.03 -13.67
N PRO A 118 -24.00 -17.33 -14.78
CA PRO A 118 -24.28 -18.01 -16.03
C PRO A 118 -23.06 -18.85 -16.38
N ALA A 119 -23.26 -20.14 -16.65
CA ALA A 119 -22.20 -21.03 -17.11
C ALA A 119 -21.43 -20.30 -18.20
N GLN A 120 -20.17 -19.94 -17.94
CA GLN A 120 -19.36 -19.32 -18.97
C GLN A 120 -19.31 -20.31 -20.14
N PRO A 121 -19.65 -19.89 -21.37
CA PRO A 121 -19.32 -20.69 -22.54
C PRO A 121 -17.83 -21.00 -22.44
N ALA A 122 -17.48 -22.28 -22.59
CA ALA A 122 -16.08 -22.67 -22.68
C ALA A 122 -15.38 -21.72 -23.65
N PRO A 123 -14.16 -21.23 -23.35
CA PRO A 123 -13.41 -20.44 -24.31
C PRO A 123 -13.39 -21.22 -25.64
N PRO A 124 -13.71 -20.58 -26.78
CA PRO A 124 -13.72 -21.28 -28.05
C PRO A 124 -12.38 -21.98 -28.21
N ALA A 125 -12.42 -23.26 -28.57
CA ALA A 125 -11.23 -24.05 -28.83
C ALA A 125 -10.30 -23.23 -29.72
N ALA A 126 -9.07 -23.00 -29.26
CA ALA A 126 -8.09 -22.24 -30.00
C ALA A 126 -8.00 -22.84 -31.43
N PRO A 127 -8.04 -22.02 -32.49
CA PRO A 127 -7.89 -22.54 -33.83
C PRO A 127 -6.56 -23.28 -33.91
N ALA A 128 -6.59 -24.49 -34.49
CA ALA A 128 -5.40 -25.33 -34.66
C ALA A 128 -4.26 -24.49 -35.28
N PRO A 129 -3.01 -24.67 -34.82
CA PRO A 129 -1.87 -23.94 -35.35
C PRO A 129 -1.80 -24.16 -36.86
N ARG A 130 -1.80 -23.06 -37.63
CA ARG A 130 -1.58 -23.11 -39.08
C ARG A 130 -0.20 -23.71 -39.34
N PRO A 131 -0.06 -24.59 -40.35
CA PRO A 131 1.27 -25.09 -40.72
C PRO A 131 2.15 -23.90 -41.16
N PRO A 132 3.43 -23.87 -40.75
CA PRO A 132 4.34 -22.80 -41.16
C PRO A 132 4.55 -22.85 -42.69
N PRO A 133 4.73 -21.69 -43.35
CA PRO A 133 5.13 -21.68 -44.75
C PRO A 133 6.52 -22.32 -44.88
N ALA A 134 6.70 -23.15 -45.92
CA ALA A 134 7.96 -23.79 -46.23
C ALA A 134 9.00 -22.72 -46.62
N ASN A 135 9.88 -22.37 -45.68
CA ASN A 135 11.05 -21.56 -45.97
C ASN A 135 12.10 -22.43 -46.66
N VAL A 136 12.13 -22.33 -47.98
CA VAL A 136 13.34 -22.48 -48.79
C VAL A 136 14.31 -21.38 -48.33
N PHE A 137 15.59 -21.71 -48.10
CA PHE A 137 16.66 -20.91 -47.48
C PHE A 137 16.85 -21.09 -45.96
N ASN A 138 17.60 -22.13 -45.58
CA ASN A 138 18.85 -21.98 -44.83
C ASN A 138 19.54 -23.33 -44.67
N GLU A 139 20.44 -23.63 -45.60
CA GLU A 139 21.54 -24.56 -45.32
C GLU A 139 22.48 -23.89 -44.30
N GLY A 140 22.75 -24.56 -43.18
CA GLY A 140 24.07 -24.42 -42.55
C GLY A 140 24.21 -23.79 -41.16
N LEU A 141 23.24 -23.86 -40.24
CA LEU A 141 23.52 -23.67 -38.81
C LEU A 141 22.68 -24.62 -37.94
N THR A 142 23.27 -25.75 -37.55
CA THR A 142 22.72 -26.61 -36.49
C THR A 142 22.78 -25.88 -35.15
N PRO A 143 21.66 -25.69 -34.42
CA PRO A 143 21.72 -25.18 -33.05
C PRO A 143 22.40 -26.21 -32.13
N PRO A 144 23.20 -25.79 -31.14
CA PRO A 144 23.78 -26.71 -30.16
C PRO A 144 22.68 -27.34 -29.29
N PRO A 145 22.92 -28.55 -28.75
CA PRO A 145 21.93 -29.24 -27.91
C PRO A 145 21.64 -28.45 -26.63
N PRO A 146 20.40 -28.54 -26.09
CA PRO A 146 20.06 -27.92 -24.82
C PRO A 146 20.87 -28.56 -23.67
N PRO A 147 21.26 -27.78 -22.66
CA PRO A 147 21.94 -28.33 -21.49
C PRO A 147 21.00 -29.30 -20.72
N PRO A 148 21.55 -30.33 -20.07
CA PRO A 148 20.75 -31.30 -19.32
C PRO A 148 19.99 -30.60 -18.19
N GLN A 149 18.69 -30.87 -18.10
CA GLN A 149 17.85 -30.36 -17.02
C GLN A 149 18.37 -30.89 -15.68
N GLN A 150 18.69 -29.98 -14.76
CA GLN A 150 19.00 -30.35 -13.38
C GLN A 150 17.72 -30.86 -12.69
N PRO A 151 17.81 -31.88 -11.83
CA PRO A 151 16.70 -32.32 -10.99
C PRO A 151 16.18 -31.18 -10.11
N PRO A 152 14.92 -31.25 -9.64
CA PRO A 152 14.38 -30.28 -8.70
C PRO A 152 15.31 -30.19 -7.47
N GLN A 153 15.90 -29.01 -7.24
CA GLN A 153 16.66 -28.80 -6.02
C GLN A 153 15.72 -28.95 -4.82
N GLN A 154 16.02 -29.90 -3.94
CA GLN A 154 15.39 -29.95 -2.63
C GLN A 154 15.74 -28.66 -1.87
N PRO A 155 14.77 -28.08 -1.13
CA PRO A 155 15.06 -26.93 -0.29
C PRO A 155 16.17 -27.28 0.72
N PRO A 156 17.08 -26.33 1.02
CA PRO A 156 18.14 -26.57 1.97
C PRO A 156 17.57 -26.91 3.36
N PRO A 157 18.29 -27.74 4.15
CA PRO A 157 17.88 -28.03 5.52
C PRO A 157 17.81 -26.75 6.36
N PRO A 158 16.89 -26.66 7.34
CA PRO A 158 16.79 -25.50 8.21
C PRO A 158 18.11 -25.30 8.96
N GLN A 159 18.66 -24.09 8.86
CA GLN A 159 19.85 -23.72 9.61
C GLN A 159 19.58 -23.75 11.12
N PRO A 160 20.55 -24.13 11.96
CA PRO A 160 20.41 -24.05 13.41
C PRO A 160 20.15 -22.59 13.82
N LEU A 161 19.12 -22.40 14.65
CA LEU A 161 18.84 -21.11 15.28
C LEU A 161 20.08 -20.62 16.04
N PRO A 162 20.48 -19.34 15.93
CA PRO A 162 21.57 -18.80 16.73
C PRO A 162 21.20 -18.87 18.22
N PRO A 163 22.20 -19.08 19.12
CA PRO A 163 21.94 -19.11 20.55
C PRO A 163 21.36 -17.77 21.00
N ARG A 164 20.23 -17.87 21.70
CA ARG A 164 19.47 -16.76 22.27
C ARG A 164 20.40 -15.88 23.11
N ALA A 165 20.65 -14.66 22.64
CA ALA A 165 21.40 -13.67 23.39
C ALA A 165 20.71 -13.42 24.73
N ARG A 166 21.47 -13.51 25.82
CA ARG A 166 21.03 -13.25 27.18
C ARG A 166 20.53 -11.80 27.27
N PRO A 167 19.37 -11.53 27.91
CA PRO A 167 18.91 -10.16 28.11
C PRO A 167 19.96 -9.35 28.89
N PRO A 168 20.27 -8.11 28.48
CA PRO A 168 21.08 -7.22 29.29
C PRO A 168 20.35 -6.93 30.61
N GLN A 169 21.08 -7.03 31.72
CA GLN A 169 20.59 -6.68 33.05
C GLN A 169 20.17 -5.20 33.08
N PRO A 170 19.13 -4.83 33.84
CA PRO A 170 18.73 -3.44 34.00
C PRO A 170 19.79 -2.68 34.80
N SER A 171 20.51 -1.81 34.12
CA SER A 171 21.43 -0.85 34.71
C SER A 171 20.66 0.25 35.44
N GLY A 172 20.60 0.15 36.77
CA GLY A 172 20.53 1.28 37.71
C GLY A 172 19.23 2.10 37.77
N PRO A 173 19.04 2.85 38.87
CA PRO A 173 17.87 3.71 39.06
C PRO A 173 17.94 4.94 38.16
N VAL A 174 16.89 5.14 37.37
CA VAL A 174 16.67 6.34 36.56
C VAL A 174 16.42 7.52 37.49
N PHE A 175 17.39 8.41 37.63
CA PHE A 175 17.20 9.71 38.28
C PHE A 175 16.25 10.55 37.41
N ARG A 176 15.00 10.73 37.88
CA ARG A 176 14.07 11.68 37.30
C ARG A 176 14.28 13.05 37.96
N PRO A 177 14.62 14.10 37.22
CA PRO A 177 14.65 15.45 37.78
C PRO A 177 13.22 15.88 38.20
N PRO A 178 13.08 16.69 39.26
CA PRO A 178 11.78 17.16 39.71
C PRO A 178 11.12 18.06 38.65
N PRO A 179 9.77 18.06 38.58
CA PRO A 179 9.03 18.89 37.64
C PRO A 179 9.24 20.39 37.91
N PRO A 180 9.20 21.24 36.85
CA PRO A 180 9.32 22.67 37.00
C PRO A 180 8.12 23.27 37.77
N PRO A 181 8.32 24.40 38.47
CA PRO A 181 7.24 25.06 39.21
C PRO A 181 6.16 25.60 38.25
N PRO A 182 4.90 25.69 38.72
CA PRO A 182 3.79 26.19 37.91
C PRO A 182 3.98 27.67 37.55
N PRO A 183 3.50 28.11 36.37
CA PRO A 183 3.55 29.51 35.97
C PRO A 183 2.68 30.37 36.89
N PRO A 184 3.06 31.65 37.13
CA PRO A 184 2.27 32.57 37.94
C PRO A 184 0.90 32.79 37.29
N GLN A 185 -0.16 32.66 38.10
CA GLN A 185 -1.54 32.88 37.66
C GLN A 185 -1.72 34.32 37.17
N ALA A 186 -2.01 34.47 35.88
CA ALA A 186 -2.42 35.74 35.31
C ALA A 186 -3.83 36.07 35.84
N ASN A 187 -3.91 37.13 36.63
CA ASN A 187 -5.14 37.66 37.19
C ASN A 187 -6.01 38.23 36.05
N PRO A 188 -7.26 37.76 35.81
CA PRO A 188 -7.99 38.05 34.57
C PRO A 188 -8.74 39.40 34.57
N LEU A 189 -8.43 40.34 35.47
CA LEU A 189 -9.18 41.59 35.61
C LEU A 189 -8.28 42.81 35.41
N ARG A 190 -7.87 43.04 34.16
CA ARG A 190 -7.43 44.36 33.71
C ARG A 190 -7.68 44.52 32.21
N PHE A 191 -8.92 44.90 31.87
CA PHE A 191 -9.23 45.45 30.55
C PHE A 191 -8.79 46.92 30.51
N PRO A 192 -7.92 47.35 29.57
CA PRO A 192 -7.43 48.73 29.54
C PRO A 192 -8.12 49.58 28.47
N PHE A 193 -9.42 49.41 28.20
CA PHE A 193 -10.10 50.26 27.22
C PHE A 193 -11.51 50.68 27.67
N PRO A 194 -11.79 52.01 27.74
CA PRO A 194 -13.13 52.52 27.95
C PRO A 194 -13.97 52.38 26.67
N ILE A 195 -15.20 51.89 26.82
CA ILE A 195 -16.23 51.79 25.77
C ILE A 195 -16.82 53.19 25.55
N PRO A 196 -16.83 53.76 24.33
CA PRO A 196 -17.53 55.02 24.07
C PRO A 196 -19.05 54.79 23.97
N PRO A 197 -19.88 55.78 24.37
CA PRO A 197 -21.32 55.65 24.37
C PRO A 197 -21.91 55.84 22.96
N PHE A 198 -22.97 55.08 22.72
CA PHE A 198 -23.98 55.20 21.67
C PHE A 198 -24.04 56.51 20.88
N LEU A 199 -24.05 56.38 19.54
CA LEU A 199 -24.93 57.08 18.61
C LEU A 199 -25.11 56.22 17.35
#